data_AF-U9UIC0-F1
#
_entry.id   AF-U9UIC0-F1
#
_cell.length_a   1.000
_cell.length_b   1.000
_cell.length_c   1.000
_cell.angle_alpha   90.00
_cell.angle_beta   90.00
_cell.angle_gamma   90.00
#
_symmetry.space_group_name_H-M   'P 1'
#
loop_
_entity.id
_entity.type
_entity.pdbx_description
1 polymer ?
#
loop_
_entity_poly.entity_id
_entity_poly.type
_entity_poly.pdbx_seq_one_letter_code
_entity_poly.pdbx_strand_id
1 'polypeptide(L)'
;MNMIKIENTIDVVDNIMDWIKHTTDVDLLKKPFISVTSERVADAGGVFLHVIQKFWDQIKDYKFGDCGNTKRIKTGNDRGLGEWAIQHELQEANLLSSTNNKMDIAQFIAKFEIEDSRISQLNDLKKGFDVFKIVEIIKMNIFDITWNDFKKKLYKVVISESDLLEQFDTKMNIKRIEGKVMRETCYLVFFDYLRSLKIPLDRKNVLRFICGRISIPLPDHQKIQIKWKNSGSKEQQLLRIPHAKTCMRTIWLSDNYEENEIEIFRQDLKIALEQSINNGFCD
;
A
#
# COMPACT_ATOMS: atom_id res chain seq x y z
N MET A 1 15.48 8.47 -22.97
CA MET A 1 14.92 7.14 -22.60
C MET A 1 14.40 7.26 -21.18
N ASN A 2 13.11 7.02 -20.96
CA ASN A 2 12.46 7.26 -19.66
C ASN A 2 12.76 6.12 -18.67
N MET A 3 14.01 6.03 -18.20
CA MET A 3 14.50 4.92 -17.41
C MET A 3 15.00 5.35 -16.03
N ILE A 4 14.45 4.73 -15.00
CA ILE A 4 14.94 4.82 -13.62
C ILE A 4 15.95 3.70 -13.42
N LYS A 5 17.20 4.08 -13.16
CA LYS A 5 18.25 3.13 -12.78
C LYS A 5 18.29 3.05 -11.26
N ILE A 6 18.15 1.86 -10.73
CA ILE A 6 18.27 1.58 -9.31
C ILE A 6 19.47 0.67 -9.14
N GLU A 7 20.51 1.16 -8.46
CA GLU A 7 21.73 0.37 -8.25
C GLU A 7 21.48 -0.79 -7.30
N ASN A 8 20.77 -0.52 -6.21
CA ASN A 8 20.34 -1.49 -5.20
C ASN A 8 19.00 -1.02 -4.56
N THR A 9 18.29 -1.92 -3.88
CA THR A 9 17.01 -1.60 -3.23
C THR A 9 17.15 -0.86 -1.88
N ILE A 10 18.38 -0.48 -1.48
CA ILE A 10 18.65 0.22 -0.21
C ILE A 10 18.36 1.70 -0.38
N ASP A 11 18.80 2.32 -1.47
CA ASP A 11 18.72 3.77 -1.69
C ASP A 11 17.67 4.15 -2.75
N VAL A 12 16.48 3.55 -2.68
CA VAL A 12 15.43 3.73 -3.69
C VAL A 12 14.97 5.18 -3.77
N VAL A 13 14.87 5.87 -2.63
CA VAL A 13 14.45 7.28 -2.59
C VAL A 13 15.44 8.17 -3.34
N ASP A 14 16.75 8.05 -3.06
CA ASP A 14 17.77 8.90 -3.69
C ASP A 14 17.82 8.68 -5.20
N ASN A 15 17.78 7.43 -5.66
CA ASN A 15 17.76 7.09 -7.08
C ASN A 15 16.54 7.69 -7.81
N ILE A 16 15.35 7.63 -7.19
CA ILE A 16 14.14 8.21 -7.77
C ILE A 16 14.23 9.74 -7.76
N MET A 17 14.69 10.36 -6.68
CA MET A 17 14.83 11.81 -6.58
C MET A 17 15.85 12.35 -7.59
N ASP A 18 16.97 11.64 -7.79
CA ASP A 18 17.95 11.98 -8.81
C ASP A 18 17.36 11.86 -10.22
N TRP A 19 16.62 10.79 -10.50
CA TRP A 19 15.93 10.65 -11.79
C TRP A 19 14.92 11.78 -12.03
N ILE A 20 14.10 12.15 -11.04
CA ILE A 20 13.14 13.26 -11.17
C ILE A 20 13.85 14.57 -11.53
N LYS A 21 15.00 14.88 -10.90
CA LYS A 21 15.77 16.10 -11.17
C LYS A 21 16.26 16.20 -12.62
N HIS A 22 16.45 15.07 -13.29
CA HIS A 22 16.97 14.99 -14.64
C HIS A 22 15.91 14.60 -15.69
N THR A 23 14.63 14.54 -15.29
CA THR A 23 13.52 14.12 -16.15
C THR A 23 12.67 15.31 -16.61
N THR A 24 12.13 15.24 -17.83
CA THR A 24 11.24 16.27 -18.36
C THR A 24 9.78 16.04 -17.92
N ASP A 25 8.97 17.10 -17.87
CA ASP A 25 7.53 16.99 -17.55
C ASP A 25 6.80 15.98 -18.46
N VAL A 26 7.17 15.92 -19.74
CA VAL A 26 6.59 14.97 -20.71
C VAL A 26 6.96 13.52 -20.38
N ASP A 27 8.16 13.29 -19.87
CA ASP A 27 8.62 11.96 -19.49
C ASP A 27 8.06 11.51 -18.13
N LEU A 28 7.80 12.43 -17.21
CA LEU A 28 7.06 12.17 -15.97
C LEU A 28 5.64 11.63 -16.20
N LEU A 29 5.00 11.98 -17.33
CA LEU A 29 3.69 11.46 -17.72
C LEU A 29 3.72 10.05 -18.32
N LYS A 30 4.90 9.54 -18.68
CA LYS A 30 5.05 8.22 -19.29
C LYS A 30 5.29 7.18 -18.20
N LYS A 31 4.87 5.93 -18.44
CA LYS A 31 5.26 4.80 -17.59
C LYS A 31 6.80 4.72 -17.56
N PRO A 32 7.46 4.82 -16.40
CA PRO A 32 8.90 4.72 -16.32
C PRO A 32 9.33 3.25 -16.51
N PHE A 33 10.44 3.05 -17.21
CA PHE A 33 11.12 1.76 -17.26
C PHE A 33 12.07 1.66 -16.07
N ILE A 34 11.96 0.61 -15.27
CA ILE A 34 12.79 0.44 -14.07
C ILE A 34 13.77 -0.71 -14.28
N SER A 35 15.04 -0.45 -14.05
CA SER A 35 16.10 -1.45 -14.08
C SER A 35 16.79 -1.49 -12.71
N VAL A 36 16.79 -2.68 -12.10
CA VAL A 36 17.49 -2.93 -10.83
C VAL A 36 18.79 -3.65 -11.16
N THR A 37 19.90 -2.92 -11.06
CA THR A 37 21.21 -3.36 -11.56
C THR A 37 21.74 -4.56 -10.78
N SER A 38 21.55 -4.57 -9.46
CA SER A 38 21.96 -5.67 -8.56
C SER A 38 21.23 -6.99 -8.82
N GLU A 39 19.98 -6.93 -9.29
CA GLU A 39 19.14 -8.13 -9.47
C GLU A 39 19.14 -8.64 -10.92
N ARG A 40 19.76 -7.91 -11.87
CA ARG A 40 19.70 -8.17 -13.32
C ARG A 40 18.26 -8.34 -13.84
N VAL A 41 17.29 -7.71 -13.20
CA VAL A 41 15.88 -7.73 -13.61
C VAL A 41 15.51 -6.41 -14.28
N ALA A 42 14.80 -6.50 -15.40
CA ALA A 42 14.27 -5.37 -16.16
C ALA A 42 12.77 -5.58 -16.45
N ASP A 43 11.98 -4.51 -16.27
CA ASP A 43 10.51 -4.39 -16.38
C ASP A 43 9.71 -5.68 -16.70
N ALA A 44 9.37 -6.40 -15.63
CA ALA A 44 8.03 -6.98 -15.49
C ALA A 44 7.28 -6.11 -14.45
N GLY A 45 5.96 -5.96 -14.56
CA GLY A 45 5.16 -5.13 -13.64
C GLY A 45 5.38 -5.39 -12.13
N GLY A 46 5.97 -6.54 -11.77
CA GLY A 46 6.47 -6.82 -10.42
C GLY A 46 7.60 -5.92 -9.93
N VAL A 47 8.59 -5.61 -10.77
CA VAL A 47 9.73 -4.73 -10.40
C VAL A 47 9.22 -3.33 -10.08
N PHE A 48 8.30 -2.81 -10.90
CA PHE A 48 7.66 -1.51 -10.67
C PHE A 48 6.94 -1.48 -9.32
N LEU A 49 6.14 -2.51 -9.02
CA LEU A 49 5.42 -2.59 -7.74
C LEU A 49 6.38 -2.68 -6.54
N HIS A 50 7.43 -3.49 -6.65
CA HIS A 50 8.42 -3.66 -5.59
C HIS A 50 9.13 -2.34 -5.27
N VAL A 51 9.61 -1.64 -6.30
CA VAL A 51 10.33 -0.38 -6.17
C VAL A 51 9.44 0.72 -5.58
N ILE A 52 8.19 0.84 -6.05
CA ILE A 52 7.25 1.82 -5.51
C ILE A 52 6.91 1.53 -4.04
N GLN A 53 6.75 0.26 -3.67
CA GLN A 53 6.53 -0.12 -2.27
C GLN A 53 7.71 0.26 -1.39
N LYS A 54 8.95 -0.06 -1.83
CA LYS A 54 10.18 0.31 -1.11
C LYS A 54 10.32 1.83 -0.97
N PHE A 55 10.03 2.59 -2.03
CA PHE A 55 9.99 4.04 -1.96
C PHE A 55 9.04 4.54 -0.87
N TRP A 56 7.79 4.05 -0.84
CA TRP A 56 6.81 4.46 0.18
C TRP A 56 7.18 4.04 1.60
N ASP A 57 7.90 2.95 1.77
CA ASP A 57 8.38 2.51 3.08
C ASP A 57 9.55 3.34 3.56
N GLN A 58 10.48 3.72 2.66
CA GLN A 58 11.64 4.55 2.98
C GLN A 58 11.30 6.02 3.16
N ILE A 59 10.43 6.60 2.32
CA ILE A 59 10.14 8.04 2.30
C ILE A 59 9.55 8.55 3.61
N LYS A 60 8.88 7.69 4.39
CA LYS A 60 8.31 8.02 5.71
C LYS A 60 9.38 8.37 6.75
N ASP A 61 10.54 7.75 6.61
CA ASP A 61 11.68 7.90 7.52
C ASP A 61 12.83 8.69 6.89
N TYR A 62 12.69 9.02 5.61
CA TYR A 62 13.69 9.74 4.85
C TYR A 62 13.85 11.17 5.37
N LYS A 63 15.10 11.55 5.63
CA LYS A 63 15.46 12.88 6.08
C LYS A 63 15.82 13.72 4.87
N PHE A 64 14.91 14.57 4.44
CA PHE A 64 15.22 15.62 3.48
C PHE A 64 16.20 16.61 4.13
N GLY A 65 17.39 16.76 3.55
CA GLY A 65 18.44 17.67 4.04
C GLY A 65 17.91 19.10 4.21
N ASP A 66 18.33 19.76 5.30
CA ASP A 66 17.93 21.13 5.70
C ASP A 66 16.42 21.41 5.80
N CYS A 67 15.63 20.40 6.12
CA CYS A 67 14.28 20.61 6.62
C CYS A 67 14.34 20.97 8.11
N GLY A 68 14.52 22.27 8.40
CA GLY A 68 14.37 22.82 9.74
C GLY A 68 13.15 22.20 10.44
N ASN A 69 13.43 21.53 11.57
CA ASN A 69 12.45 20.89 12.45
C ASN A 69 11.54 19.82 11.81
N THR A 70 12.08 18.76 11.21
CA THR A 70 11.37 17.47 11.17
C THR A 70 11.36 16.82 12.56
N LYS A 71 10.63 17.42 13.52
CA LYS A 71 10.17 16.66 14.68
C LYS A 71 9.14 15.68 14.13
N ARG A 72 9.51 14.40 14.01
CA ARG A 72 8.56 13.28 13.87
C ARG A 72 7.38 13.55 14.82
N ILE A 73 6.17 13.18 14.40
CA ILE A 73 5.05 13.00 15.31
C ILE A 73 5.49 11.94 16.31
N LYS A 74 6.09 12.37 17.43
CA LYS A 74 6.14 11.55 18.62
C LYS A 74 4.70 11.53 19.08
N THR A 75 4.06 10.37 19.03
CA THR A 75 2.91 10.08 19.89
C THR A 75 3.41 10.16 21.33
N GLY A 76 3.52 11.39 21.82
CA GLY A 76 4.03 11.71 23.13
C GLY A 76 2.86 11.79 24.10
N ASN A 77 3.02 11.08 25.21
CA ASN A 77 2.30 11.24 26.47
C ASN A 77 1.71 12.64 26.64
N ASP A 78 0.43 12.71 27.02
CA ASP A 78 -0.37 13.90 27.31
C ASP A 78 0.48 15.11 27.74
N ARG A 79 0.90 15.94 26.77
CA ARG A 79 1.59 17.21 27.03
C ARG A 79 0.53 18.29 27.17
N GLY A 80 0.48 18.95 28.32
CA GLY A 80 -0.43 20.08 28.56
C GLY A 80 -0.10 21.30 27.67
N LEU A 81 -1.04 22.25 27.60
CA LEU A 81 -0.92 23.48 26.80
C LEU A 81 0.37 24.27 27.10
N GLY A 82 0.76 24.38 28.37
CA GLY A 82 1.99 25.07 28.77
C GLY A 82 3.27 24.44 28.22
N GLU A 83 3.37 23.10 28.23
CA GLU A 83 4.53 22.41 27.66
C GLU A 83 4.60 22.55 26.14
N TRP A 84 3.44 22.54 25.47
CA TRP A 84 3.35 22.81 24.04
C TRP A 84 3.81 24.23 23.73
N ALA A 85 3.32 25.24 24.47
CA ALA A 85 3.69 26.63 24.27
C ALA A 85 5.20 26.85 24.42
N ILE A 86 5.81 26.30 25.48
CA ILE A 86 7.26 26.38 25.72
C ILE A 86 8.06 25.77 24.56
N GLN A 87 7.63 24.62 24.03
CA GLN A 87 8.32 23.94 22.92
C GLN A 87 8.33 24.72 21.61
N HIS A 88 7.42 25.69 21.47
CA HIS A 88 7.27 26.55 20.29
C HIS A 88 7.63 28.00 20.58
N GLU A 89 8.29 28.27 21.71
CA GLU A 89 8.70 29.63 22.12
C GLU A 89 7.51 30.60 22.23
N LEU A 90 6.33 30.07 22.55
CA LEU A 90 5.10 30.81 22.81
C LEU A 90 4.87 30.94 24.32
N GLN A 91 4.21 32.02 24.74
CA GLN A 91 3.78 32.16 26.14
C GLN A 91 2.34 31.68 26.31
N GLU A 92 2.12 30.70 27.19
CA GLU A 92 0.79 30.16 27.50
C GLU A 92 -0.20 31.26 27.95
N ALA A 93 0.29 32.24 28.72
CA ALA A 93 -0.50 33.39 29.16
C ALA A 93 -1.04 34.21 27.98
N ASN A 94 -0.31 34.31 26.87
CA ASN A 94 -0.76 35.02 25.67
C ASN A 94 -1.83 34.23 24.92
N LEU A 95 -1.74 32.89 24.92
CA LEU A 95 -2.74 32.01 24.31
C LEU A 95 -4.05 32.04 25.11
N LEU A 96 -3.96 31.92 26.44
CA LEU A 96 -5.13 31.95 27.33
C LEU A 96 -5.79 33.33 27.42
N SER A 97 -5.03 34.42 27.22
CA SER A 97 -5.59 35.78 27.19
C SER A 97 -6.14 36.18 25.82
N SER A 98 -5.74 35.51 24.74
CA SER A 98 -6.22 35.81 23.38
C SER A 98 -7.68 35.42 23.13
N THR A 99 -8.22 34.49 23.92
CA THR A 99 -9.61 34.03 23.80
C THR A 99 -10.03 33.24 25.05
N ASN A 100 -11.26 33.47 25.51
CA ASN A 100 -11.87 32.67 26.59
C ASN A 100 -12.43 31.32 26.08
N ASN A 101 -12.39 31.07 24.78
CA ASN A 101 -12.95 29.88 24.15
C ASN A 101 -11.85 28.84 23.91
N LYS A 102 -11.94 27.71 24.61
CA LYS A 102 -11.01 26.58 24.43
C LYS A 102 -10.98 26.05 23.00
N MET A 103 -12.07 26.19 22.23
CA MET A 103 -12.13 25.76 20.85
C MET A 103 -11.22 26.60 19.94
N ASP A 104 -11.11 27.90 20.21
CA ASP A 104 -10.25 28.80 19.43
C ASP A 104 -8.77 28.47 19.67
N ILE A 105 -8.40 28.15 20.91
CA ILE A 105 -7.06 27.67 21.26
C ILE A 105 -6.76 26.35 20.55
N ALA A 106 -7.72 25.40 20.56
CA ALA A 106 -7.55 24.12 19.87
C ALA A 106 -7.40 24.30 18.34
N GLN A 107 -8.18 25.20 17.73
CA GLN A 107 -8.07 25.53 16.31
C GLN A 107 -6.74 26.20 15.98
N PHE A 108 -6.28 27.13 16.82
CA PHE A 108 -4.97 27.76 16.67
C PHE A 108 -3.84 26.72 16.71
N ILE A 109 -3.82 25.85 17.73
CA ILE A 109 -2.80 24.79 17.86
C ILE A 109 -2.84 23.88 16.64
N ALA A 110 -4.03 23.45 16.22
CA ALA A 110 -4.19 22.58 15.05
C ALA A 110 -3.64 23.25 13.78
N LYS A 111 -3.98 24.52 13.55
CA LYS A 111 -3.47 25.29 12.41
C LYS A 111 -1.95 25.44 12.48
N PHE A 112 -1.41 25.81 13.63
CA PHE A 112 0.02 26.01 13.80
C PHE A 112 0.80 24.72 13.53
N GLU A 113 0.37 23.60 14.10
CA GLU A 113 1.01 22.29 13.95
C GLU A 113 0.89 21.74 12.52
N ILE A 114 -0.25 21.94 11.87
CA ILE A 114 -0.52 21.34 10.56
C ILE A 114 0.01 22.22 9.43
N GLU A 115 -0.15 23.53 9.53
CA GLU A 115 0.12 24.51 8.47
C GLU A 115 1.34 25.37 8.77
N ASP A 116 1.27 26.23 9.80
CA ASP A 116 2.21 27.34 9.95
C ASP A 116 3.65 26.84 10.20
N SER A 117 3.81 25.86 11.09
CA SER A 117 5.11 25.24 11.39
C SER A 117 5.71 24.43 10.23
N ARG A 118 4.94 24.17 9.17
CA ARG A 118 5.30 23.30 8.03
C ARG A 118 5.15 23.99 6.69
N ILE A 119 5.00 25.32 6.68
CA ILE A 119 4.57 26.06 5.48
C ILE A 119 5.53 25.89 4.30
N SER A 120 6.84 25.83 4.54
CA SER A 120 7.84 25.60 3.48
C SER A 120 7.68 24.21 2.86
N GLN A 121 7.56 23.17 3.68
CA GLN A 121 7.42 21.79 3.24
C GLN A 121 6.08 21.57 2.51
N LEU A 122 5.00 22.19 2.99
CA LEU A 122 3.71 22.16 2.32
C LEU A 122 3.75 22.88 0.97
N ASN A 123 4.50 23.97 0.85
CA ASN A 123 4.70 24.66 -0.42
C ASN A 123 5.50 23.81 -1.41
N ASP A 124 6.55 23.11 -0.96
CA ASP A 124 7.32 22.20 -1.80
C ASP A 124 6.48 21.00 -2.25
N LEU A 125 5.72 20.40 -1.33
CA LEU A 125 4.79 19.32 -1.64
C LEU A 125 3.74 19.77 -2.66
N LYS A 126 3.16 20.97 -2.46
CA LYS A 126 2.19 21.56 -3.40
C LYS A 126 2.83 21.79 -4.76
N LYS A 127 4.05 22.32 -4.81
CA LYS A 127 4.78 22.55 -6.06
C LYS A 127 5.00 21.25 -6.83
N GLY A 128 5.42 20.18 -6.14
CA GLY A 128 5.62 18.86 -6.76
C GLY A 128 4.30 18.20 -7.20
N PHE A 129 3.26 18.26 -6.37
CA PHE A 129 1.95 17.70 -6.69
C PHE A 129 1.27 18.43 -7.86
N ASP A 130 1.46 19.75 -7.94
CA ASP A 130 0.81 20.63 -8.91
C ASP A 130 1.66 20.90 -10.16
N VAL A 131 2.72 20.11 -10.41
CA VAL A 131 3.55 20.19 -11.63
C VAL A 131 2.71 20.21 -12.91
N PHE A 132 1.60 19.47 -12.92
CA PHE A 132 0.66 19.39 -14.06
C PHE A 132 -0.64 20.19 -13.86
N LYS A 133 -0.65 21.17 -12.95
CA LYS A 133 -1.83 21.99 -12.61
C LYS A 133 -3.04 21.17 -12.16
N ILE A 134 -2.79 20.04 -11.48
CA ILE A 134 -3.83 19.13 -10.99
C ILE A 134 -4.77 19.86 -10.02
N VAL A 135 -4.25 20.76 -9.19
CA VAL A 135 -5.06 21.53 -8.23
C VAL A 135 -6.04 22.44 -8.96
N GLU A 136 -5.60 23.09 -10.05
CA GLU A 136 -6.44 23.95 -10.89
C GLU A 136 -7.52 23.11 -11.60
N ILE A 137 -7.15 21.97 -12.17
CA ILE A 137 -8.07 21.02 -12.82
C ILE A 137 -9.18 20.59 -11.85
N ILE A 138 -8.84 20.21 -10.61
CA ILE A 138 -9.82 19.82 -9.59
C ILE A 138 -10.72 21.01 -9.22
N LYS A 139 -10.14 22.20 -9.00
CA LYS A 139 -10.91 23.40 -8.61
C LYS A 139 -11.87 23.86 -9.69
N MET A 140 -11.47 23.75 -10.95
CA MET A 140 -12.28 24.12 -12.12
C MET A 140 -13.26 23.02 -12.53
N ASN A 141 -13.29 21.88 -11.82
CA ASN A 141 -14.07 20.70 -12.16
C ASN A 141 -13.86 20.22 -13.61
N ILE A 142 -12.65 20.40 -14.13
CA ILE A 142 -12.28 19.91 -15.46
C ILE A 142 -12.07 18.40 -15.29
N PHE A 143 -12.90 17.58 -15.94
CA PHE A 143 -12.94 16.10 -15.87
C PHE A 143 -13.79 15.45 -14.75
N ASP A 144 -14.61 16.20 -14.00
CA ASP A 144 -15.40 15.64 -12.88
C ASP A 144 -14.54 14.86 -11.84
N ILE A 145 -13.29 15.29 -11.65
CA ILE A 145 -12.37 14.69 -10.68
C ILE A 145 -12.38 15.52 -9.40
N THR A 146 -12.71 14.87 -8.28
CA THR A 146 -12.73 15.51 -6.95
C THR A 146 -11.57 15.08 -6.07
N TRP A 147 -11.31 15.84 -4.99
CA TRP A 147 -10.37 15.43 -3.94
C TRP A 147 -10.71 14.06 -3.32
N ASN A 148 -12.00 13.71 -3.26
CA ASN A 148 -12.43 12.41 -2.77
C ASN A 148 -11.97 11.27 -3.69
N ASP A 149 -11.84 11.51 -4.99
CA ASP A 149 -11.35 10.50 -5.94
C ASP A 149 -9.85 10.25 -5.77
N PHE A 150 -9.06 11.29 -5.49
CA PHE A 150 -7.66 11.14 -5.10
C PHE A 150 -7.52 10.40 -3.78
N LYS A 151 -8.31 10.75 -2.77
CA LYS A 151 -8.31 10.06 -1.47
C LYS A 151 -8.64 8.57 -1.64
N LYS A 152 -9.65 8.25 -2.45
CA LYS A 152 -9.95 6.86 -2.83
C LYS A 152 -8.75 6.24 -3.53
N LYS A 153 -8.19 6.84 -4.58
CA LYS A 153 -7.09 6.21 -5.34
C LYS A 153 -5.80 6.00 -4.54
N LEU A 154 -5.46 6.91 -3.62
CA LEU A 154 -4.25 6.83 -2.79
C LEU A 154 -4.43 5.96 -1.55
N TYR A 155 -5.63 5.92 -0.97
CA TYR A 155 -5.88 5.31 0.33
C TYR A 155 -6.98 4.24 0.35
N LYS A 156 -7.52 3.77 -0.79
CA LYS A 156 -8.48 2.66 -0.79
C LYS A 156 -7.78 1.43 -0.23
N VAL A 157 -8.08 1.13 1.03
CA VAL A 157 -7.61 -0.04 1.75
C VAL A 157 -8.81 -0.92 2.03
N VAL A 158 -8.59 -2.23 2.14
CA VAL A 158 -9.65 -3.15 2.52
C VAL A 158 -10.03 -2.92 3.98
N ILE A 159 -11.30 -2.54 4.21
CA ILE A 159 -11.85 -2.35 5.55
C ILE A 159 -12.87 -3.44 5.84
N SER A 160 -13.75 -3.73 4.88
CA SER A 160 -14.86 -4.70 5.00
C SER A 160 -14.58 -6.03 4.29
N GLU A 161 -15.46 -7.01 4.53
CA GLU A 161 -15.48 -8.27 3.78
C GLU A 161 -15.74 -8.03 2.29
N SER A 162 -16.73 -7.19 1.96
CA SER A 162 -17.07 -6.88 0.57
C SER A 162 -15.89 -6.25 -0.17
N ASP A 163 -15.17 -5.33 0.48
CA ASP A 163 -13.96 -4.72 -0.10
C ASP A 163 -12.92 -5.78 -0.50
N LEU A 164 -12.76 -6.84 0.29
CA LEU A 164 -11.81 -7.93 0.04
C LEU A 164 -12.29 -8.85 -1.08
N LEU A 165 -13.54 -9.31 -1.00
CA LEU A 165 -14.10 -10.26 -1.95
C LEU A 165 -14.24 -9.64 -3.34
N GLU A 166 -14.54 -8.35 -3.42
CA GLU A 166 -14.55 -7.59 -4.68
C GLU A 166 -13.18 -7.55 -5.36
N GLN A 167 -12.08 -7.89 -4.70
CA GLN A 167 -10.78 -7.95 -5.35
C GLN A 167 -10.58 -9.21 -6.19
N PHE A 168 -11.43 -10.24 -6.08
CA PHE A 168 -11.29 -11.49 -6.80
C PHE A 168 -12.06 -11.50 -8.12
N ASP A 169 -11.48 -12.10 -9.15
CA ASP A 169 -12.15 -12.32 -10.44
C ASP A 169 -13.12 -13.51 -10.32
N THR A 170 -14.28 -13.28 -9.71
CA THR A 170 -15.28 -14.32 -9.46
C THR A 170 -15.65 -15.08 -10.73
N LYS A 171 -15.82 -14.38 -11.85
CA LYS A 171 -16.19 -14.99 -13.14
C LYS A 171 -15.10 -15.93 -13.65
N MET A 172 -13.84 -15.48 -13.66
CA MET A 172 -12.75 -16.31 -14.14
C MET A 172 -12.42 -17.44 -13.17
N ASN A 173 -12.52 -17.20 -11.86
CA ASN A 173 -12.20 -18.20 -10.84
C ASN A 173 -13.23 -19.33 -10.82
N ILE A 174 -14.53 -19.04 -10.94
CA ILE A 174 -15.60 -20.06 -11.06
C ILE A 174 -15.36 -20.95 -12.29
N LYS A 175 -15.03 -20.37 -13.44
CA LYS A 175 -14.71 -21.15 -14.66
C LYS A 175 -13.53 -22.12 -14.49
N ARG A 176 -12.62 -21.88 -13.54
CA ARG A 176 -11.43 -22.72 -13.32
C ARG A 176 -11.67 -23.91 -12.38
N ILE A 177 -12.79 -23.88 -11.66
CA ILE A 177 -13.18 -24.93 -10.70
C ILE A 177 -14.35 -25.77 -11.21
N GLU A 178 -15.15 -25.26 -12.15
CA GLU A 178 -16.34 -25.93 -12.68
C GLU A 178 -16.05 -27.39 -13.11
N GLY A 179 -16.80 -28.32 -12.50
CA GLY A 179 -16.70 -29.76 -12.78
C GLY A 179 -15.53 -30.45 -12.08
N LYS A 180 -14.84 -29.77 -11.15
CA LYS A 180 -13.70 -30.30 -10.39
C LYS A 180 -13.99 -30.24 -8.90
N VAL A 181 -14.65 -31.30 -8.40
CA VAL A 181 -15.14 -31.42 -7.01
C VAL A 181 -14.14 -30.89 -5.98
N MET A 182 -12.89 -31.37 -6.01
CA MET A 182 -11.90 -30.97 -5.01
C MET A 182 -11.53 -29.49 -5.06
N ARG A 183 -11.50 -28.89 -6.25
CA ARG A 183 -11.26 -27.45 -6.42
C ARG A 183 -12.44 -26.63 -5.95
N GLU A 184 -13.66 -27.10 -6.20
CA GLU A 184 -14.88 -26.45 -5.72
C GLU A 184 -14.90 -26.42 -4.19
N THR A 185 -14.59 -27.55 -3.55
CA THR A 185 -14.48 -27.64 -2.08
C THR A 185 -13.39 -26.71 -1.53
N CYS A 186 -12.16 -26.78 -2.05
CA CYS A 186 -11.08 -25.88 -1.63
C CYS A 186 -11.40 -24.40 -1.88
N TYR A 187 -12.06 -24.08 -2.99
CA TYR A 187 -12.47 -22.71 -3.30
C TYR A 187 -13.49 -22.18 -2.29
N LEU A 188 -14.50 -22.98 -1.94
CA LEU A 188 -15.49 -22.62 -0.92
C LEU A 188 -14.82 -22.42 0.44
N VAL A 189 -13.96 -23.35 0.85
CA VAL A 189 -13.22 -23.27 2.11
C VAL A 189 -12.32 -22.03 2.16
N PHE A 190 -11.65 -21.71 1.06
CA PHE A 190 -10.85 -20.49 0.95
C PHE A 190 -11.71 -19.22 1.09
N PHE A 191 -12.84 -19.14 0.40
CA PHE A 191 -13.73 -17.98 0.52
C PHE A 191 -14.36 -17.87 1.91
N ASP A 192 -14.72 -18.98 2.54
CA ASP A 192 -15.23 -18.98 3.92
C ASP A 192 -14.16 -18.50 4.91
N TYR A 193 -12.90 -18.89 4.71
CA TYR A 193 -11.79 -18.33 5.44
C TYR A 193 -11.73 -16.80 5.27
N LEU A 194 -11.84 -16.26 4.04
CA LEU A 194 -11.83 -14.82 3.79
C LEU A 194 -12.98 -14.09 4.50
N ARG A 195 -14.18 -14.68 4.52
CA ARG A 195 -15.37 -14.15 5.23
C ARG A 195 -15.24 -14.22 6.76
N SER A 196 -14.45 -15.19 7.25
CA SER A 196 -14.20 -15.33 8.68
C SER A 196 -13.35 -14.19 9.24
N LEU A 197 -12.52 -13.53 8.42
CA LEU A 197 -11.63 -12.45 8.85
C LEU A 197 -12.45 -11.25 9.34
N LYS A 198 -12.35 -10.93 10.64
CA LYS A 198 -13.08 -9.80 11.26
C LYS A 198 -12.26 -8.52 11.35
N ILE A 199 -10.94 -8.65 11.51
CA ILE A 199 -10.03 -7.52 11.74
C ILE A 199 -9.59 -6.95 10.39
N PRO A 200 -9.66 -5.61 10.19
CA PRO A 200 -9.20 -4.98 8.94
C PRO A 200 -7.73 -5.27 8.60
N LEU A 201 -6.88 -5.45 9.61
CA LEU A 201 -5.47 -5.79 9.42
C LEU A 201 -5.29 -7.16 8.75
N ASP A 202 -6.05 -8.18 9.17
CA ASP A 202 -5.97 -9.52 8.60
C ASP A 202 -6.39 -9.52 7.12
N ARG A 203 -7.46 -8.77 6.80
CA ARG A 203 -7.91 -8.59 5.42
C ARG A 203 -6.84 -7.91 4.56
N LYS A 204 -6.16 -6.90 5.10
CA LYS A 204 -5.02 -6.24 4.44
C LYS A 204 -3.84 -7.18 4.26
N ASN A 205 -3.60 -8.11 5.19
CA ASN A 205 -2.54 -9.10 5.09
C ASN A 205 -2.81 -10.12 3.97
N VAL A 206 -4.07 -10.47 3.69
CA VAL A 206 -4.42 -11.25 2.49
C VAL A 206 -3.97 -10.54 1.21
N LEU A 207 -4.26 -9.24 1.09
CA LEU A 207 -3.79 -8.47 -0.07
C LEU A 207 -2.26 -8.35 -0.09
N ARG A 208 -1.62 -8.19 1.07
CA ARG A 208 -0.17 -8.14 1.16
C ARG A 208 0.45 -9.43 0.63
N PHE A 209 -0.08 -10.58 1.03
CA PHE A 209 0.35 -11.87 0.54
C PHE A 209 0.16 -12.00 -0.97
N ILE A 210 -1.05 -11.72 -1.48
CA ILE A 210 -1.40 -12.03 -2.88
C ILE A 210 -0.88 -10.98 -3.87
N CYS A 211 -0.82 -9.71 -3.45
CA CYS A 211 -0.55 -8.56 -4.31
C CYS A 211 0.70 -7.78 -3.91
N GLY A 212 1.38 -8.16 -2.82
CA GLY A 212 2.56 -7.44 -2.32
C GLY A 212 2.24 -6.10 -1.64
N ARG A 213 0.95 -5.76 -1.44
CA ARG A 213 0.52 -4.48 -0.87
C ARG A 213 -0.79 -4.58 -0.11
N ILE A 214 -1.01 -3.66 0.83
CA ILE A 214 -2.25 -3.60 1.65
C ILE A 214 -3.38 -2.75 1.04
N SER A 215 -3.07 -2.00 -0.02
CA SER A 215 -4.05 -1.16 -0.72
C SER A 215 -4.78 -1.95 -1.80
N ILE A 216 -6.02 -1.54 -2.08
CA ILE A 216 -6.87 -2.14 -3.10
C ILE A 216 -6.18 -1.98 -4.47
N PRO A 217 -5.94 -3.09 -5.19
CA PRO A 217 -5.12 -3.03 -6.38
C PRO A 217 -5.78 -2.29 -7.57
N LEU A 218 -5.45 -1.02 -7.79
CA LEU A 218 -5.86 -0.33 -9.03
C LEU A 218 -5.05 -0.81 -10.25
N PRO A 219 -5.65 -0.85 -11.45
CA PRO A 219 -7.05 -0.52 -11.75
C PRO A 219 -8.03 -1.67 -11.40
N ASP A 220 -9.30 -1.33 -11.12
CA ASP A 220 -10.37 -2.26 -10.66
C ASP A 220 -10.64 -3.44 -11.62
N HIS A 221 -10.19 -3.35 -12.88
CA HIS A 221 -10.31 -4.42 -13.87
C HIS A 221 -9.24 -5.51 -13.76
N GLN A 222 -8.17 -5.31 -12.96
CA GLN A 222 -7.14 -6.31 -12.71
C GLN A 222 -7.37 -7.01 -11.37
N LYS A 223 -8.36 -7.89 -11.35
CA LYS A 223 -8.75 -8.66 -10.17
C LYS A 223 -7.85 -9.87 -9.91
N ILE A 224 -7.81 -10.30 -8.66
CA ILE A 224 -7.06 -11.45 -8.16
C ILE A 224 -7.56 -12.74 -8.83
N GLN A 225 -6.60 -13.48 -9.35
CA GLN A 225 -6.82 -14.76 -9.99
C GLN A 225 -6.41 -15.92 -9.08
N ILE A 226 -7.24 -16.95 -9.02
CA ILE A 226 -6.93 -18.22 -8.37
C ILE A 226 -6.50 -19.21 -9.45
N LYS A 227 -5.28 -19.72 -9.33
CA LYS A 227 -4.76 -20.79 -10.19
C LYS A 227 -4.55 -22.05 -9.36
N TRP A 228 -4.51 -23.18 -10.05
CA TRP A 228 -4.52 -24.50 -9.43
C TRP A 228 -3.29 -25.28 -9.87
N LYS A 229 -2.62 -25.90 -8.90
CA LYS A 229 -1.55 -26.86 -9.13
C LYS A 229 -2.11 -28.26 -8.92
N ASN A 230 -1.90 -29.11 -9.91
CA ASN A 230 -2.12 -30.55 -9.81
C ASN A 230 -0.75 -31.20 -9.83
N SER A 231 -0.29 -31.71 -8.69
CA SER A 231 1.00 -32.38 -8.60
C SER A 231 0.83 -33.86 -8.93
N GLY A 232 0.98 -34.19 -10.22
CA GLY A 232 0.91 -35.58 -10.70
C GLY A 232 2.04 -36.49 -10.20
N SER A 233 3.03 -35.98 -9.45
CA SER A 233 4.14 -36.76 -8.89
C SER A 233 4.20 -36.67 -7.36
N LYS A 234 4.59 -37.79 -6.71
CA LYS A 234 4.74 -37.91 -5.24
C LYS A 234 5.69 -36.87 -4.63
N GLU A 235 6.74 -36.44 -5.35
CA GLU A 235 7.68 -35.41 -4.88
C GLU A 235 7.05 -34.00 -4.84
N GLN A 236 6.02 -33.74 -5.65
CA GLN A 236 5.31 -32.46 -5.65
C GLN A 236 4.06 -32.45 -4.75
N GLN A 237 3.71 -33.58 -4.10
CA GLN A 237 2.71 -33.61 -3.02
C GLN A 237 3.18 -32.79 -1.79
N LEU A 238 4.48 -32.52 -1.68
CA LEU A 238 5.08 -31.67 -0.65
C LEU A 238 4.85 -30.16 -0.88
N LEU A 239 4.32 -29.75 -2.04
CA LEU A 239 4.09 -28.34 -2.41
C LEU A 239 2.60 -27.95 -2.32
N ARG A 240 1.94 -28.35 -1.24
CA ARG A 240 0.52 -28.05 -0.96
C ARG A 240 0.27 -26.63 -0.47
N ILE A 241 1.25 -26.04 0.24
CA ILE A 241 1.13 -24.72 0.83
C ILE A 241 0.84 -23.66 -0.26
N PRO A 242 -0.23 -22.87 -0.10
CA PRO A 242 -0.53 -21.76 -1.00
C PRO A 242 0.65 -20.80 -1.13
N HIS A 243 0.86 -20.28 -2.33
CA HIS A 243 1.84 -19.23 -2.59
C HIS A 243 1.27 -18.24 -3.60
N ALA A 244 1.78 -17.03 -3.57
CA ALA A 244 1.35 -15.96 -4.43
C ALA A 244 2.43 -15.57 -5.44
N LYS A 245 2.00 -15.11 -6.61
CA LYS A 245 2.81 -14.31 -7.52
C LYS A 245 2.28 -12.89 -7.46
N THR A 246 2.88 -12.08 -6.59
CA THR A 246 2.45 -10.70 -6.29
C THR A 246 2.38 -9.83 -7.54
N CYS A 247 3.36 -9.97 -8.43
CA CYS A 247 3.43 -9.29 -9.72
C CYS A 247 2.27 -9.62 -10.68
N MET A 248 1.67 -10.81 -10.54
CA MET A 248 0.56 -11.30 -11.35
C MET A 248 -0.77 -11.27 -10.60
N ARG A 249 -0.81 -10.80 -9.34
CA ARG A 249 -1.98 -10.83 -8.45
C ARG A 249 -2.65 -12.20 -8.43
N THR A 250 -1.84 -13.24 -8.39
CA THR A 250 -2.30 -14.62 -8.53
C THR A 250 -1.95 -15.39 -7.27
N ILE A 251 -2.94 -16.04 -6.67
CA ILE A 251 -2.72 -17.08 -5.65
C ILE A 251 -2.84 -18.45 -6.31
N TRP A 252 -1.93 -19.34 -5.96
CA TRP A 252 -1.94 -20.72 -6.41
C TRP A 252 -2.37 -21.62 -5.25
N LEU A 253 -3.46 -22.35 -5.45
CA LEU A 253 -3.96 -23.37 -4.55
C LEU A 253 -3.65 -24.77 -5.09
N SER A 254 -3.55 -25.75 -4.20
CA SER A 254 -3.39 -27.15 -4.54
C SER A 254 -4.76 -27.84 -4.60
N ASP A 255 -4.98 -28.70 -5.60
CA ASP A 255 -6.13 -29.59 -5.67
C ASP A 255 -5.80 -31.04 -5.26
N ASN A 256 -4.59 -31.26 -4.72
CA ASN A 256 -4.08 -32.56 -4.28
C ASN A 256 -4.43 -32.89 -2.83
N TYR A 257 -5.62 -32.49 -2.39
CA TYR A 257 -6.17 -32.88 -1.09
C TYR A 257 -7.23 -33.96 -1.29
N GLU A 258 -7.37 -34.82 -0.30
CA GLU A 258 -8.51 -35.72 -0.19
C GLU A 258 -9.63 -35.09 0.66
N GLU A 259 -10.83 -35.66 0.61
CA GLU A 259 -12.02 -35.13 1.30
C GLU A 259 -11.84 -35.08 2.83
N ASN A 260 -11.09 -36.02 3.40
CA ASN A 260 -10.68 -36.03 4.81
C ASN A 260 -9.54 -35.05 5.14
N GLU A 261 -8.89 -34.44 4.15
CA GLU A 261 -7.76 -33.52 4.32
C GLU A 261 -8.16 -32.04 4.25
N ILE A 262 -9.46 -31.71 4.26
CA ILE A 262 -9.93 -30.32 4.18
C ILE A 262 -9.43 -29.44 5.33
N GLU A 263 -9.32 -30.01 6.54
CA GLU A 263 -8.79 -29.25 7.66
C GLU A 263 -7.28 -29.01 7.52
N ILE A 264 -6.56 -29.90 6.84
CA ILE A 264 -5.15 -29.69 6.47
C ILE A 264 -5.04 -28.53 5.48
N PHE A 265 -5.93 -28.47 4.47
CA PHE A 265 -5.98 -27.33 3.56
C PHE A 265 -6.21 -25.99 4.28
N ARG A 266 -7.10 -25.95 5.29
CA ARG A 266 -7.29 -24.74 6.12
C ARG A 266 -6.02 -24.35 6.89
N GLN A 267 -5.34 -25.33 7.46
CA GLN A 267 -4.10 -25.09 8.18
C GLN A 267 -2.99 -24.58 7.24
N ASP A 268 -2.86 -25.15 6.04
CA ASP A 268 -1.91 -24.71 5.01
C ASP A 268 -2.21 -23.27 4.56
N LEU A 269 -3.48 -22.90 4.38
CA LEU A 269 -3.90 -21.52 4.09
C LEU A 269 -3.46 -20.55 5.19
N LYS A 270 -3.68 -20.94 6.45
CA LYS A 270 -3.29 -20.11 7.60
C LYS A 270 -1.78 -19.93 7.65
N ILE A 271 -1.01 -21.01 7.49
CA ILE A 271 0.46 -20.97 7.47
C ILE A 271 0.95 -20.03 6.36
N ALA A 272 0.44 -20.15 5.13
CA ALA A 272 0.86 -19.31 4.01
C ALA A 272 0.61 -17.81 4.28
N LEU A 273 -0.56 -17.49 4.83
CA LEU A 273 -0.94 -16.10 5.11
C LEU A 273 -0.18 -15.53 6.31
N GLU A 274 0.12 -16.32 7.34
CA GLU A 274 0.90 -15.90 8.51
C GLU A 274 2.40 -15.75 8.19
N GLN A 275 2.98 -16.62 7.38
CA GLN A 275 4.37 -16.50 6.93
C GLN A 275 4.60 -15.18 6.17
N SER A 276 3.61 -14.71 5.42
CA SER A 276 3.68 -13.42 4.70
C SER A 276 3.77 -12.20 5.62
N ILE A 277 3.25 -12.32 6.85
CA ILE A 277 3.27 -11.25 7.86
C ILE A 277 4.66 -11.17 8.49
N ASN A 278 5.32 -12.31 8.69
CA ASN A 278 6.58 -12.42 9.42
C ASN A 278 7.83 -12.31 8.54
N ASN A 279 7.77 -12.73 7.28
CA ASN A 279 8.97 -12.85 6.44
C ASN A 279 9.29 -11.63 5.57
N GLY A 280 8.49 -10.56 5.57
CA GLY A 280 8.83 -9.36 4.81
C GLY A 280 9.22 -9.65 3.35
N PHE A 281 8.28 -10.26 2.61
CA PHE A 281 8.38 -10.75 1.22
C PHE A 281 9.09 -12.11 1.03
N CYS A 282 8.43 -12.98 0.26
CA CYS A 282 9.04 -14.13 -0.40
C CYS A 282 9.01 -13.89 -1.91
N ASP A 283 10.19 -13.98 -2.51
CA ASP A 283 10.59 -14.20 -3.92
C ASP A 283 9.70 -13.69 -5.07
#